data_AF-A0A9P1GLC5-F1
#
_entry.id   AF-A0A9P1GLC5-F1
#
_cell.length_a   1.000
_cell.length_b   1.000
_cell.length_c   1.000
_cell.angle_alpha   90.00
_cell.angle_beta   90.00
_cell.angle_gamma   90.00
#
_symmetry.space_group_name_H-M   'P 1'
#
loop_
_entity.id
_entity.type
_entity.pdbx_description
1 polymer ?
#
loop_
_entity_poly.entity_id
_entity_poly.type
_entity_poly.pdbx_seq_one_letter_code
_entity_poly.pdbx_strand_id
1 'polypeptide(L)'
;MNQKISDRLMESCPGTLLHAVPNGSYDPGTEVIVSFPGVHTFAWNLLHRSKLVKGISATCTFISDETHPGYGKHDKYEGGCHCDHIYGKRDEFGCSWYTIWMEKTRQAAQNSCKLIVVTTRDGSLPGKGQNAEIRFLEREGLRYSLMNIEDFASKLIEVLLGHEETRKILEVNPEKSHRISFYGSSDEAFSEGRVAIVSFPGVHGYGWNKLTEVSRAQEVSLATSCVFLPDEKNPDYGIHDQDEPGPCHCYHLYGEAKAWGCRWYTIWMKQTCKASLAGCKLVVVTKDDGSLGHSQEGEVRFLKSKAFPHERVSTAEFALMLLECQC
;
A
#
# COMPACT_ATOMS: atom_id res chain seq x y z
N MET A 1 12.27 4.88 -12.11
CA MET A 1 11.31 5.08 -11.00
C MET A 1 10.16 4.07 -11.00
N ASN A 2 9.70 3.55 -12.15
CA ASN A 2 8.44 2.77 -12.21
C ASN A 2 8.52 1.25 -12.02
N GLN A 3 9.64 0.57 -12.28
CA GLN A 3 9.63 -0.90 -12.29
C GLN A 3 9.35 -1.51 -10.91
N LYS A 4 9.98 -1.02 -9.83
CA LYS A 4 9.75 -1.56 -8.47
C LYS A 4 8.34 -1.30 -7.92
N ILE A 5 7.79 -0.11 -8.18
CA ILE A 5 6.40 0.21 -7.81
C ILE A 5 5.45 -0.72 -8.57
N SER A 6 5.70 -0.93 -9.87
CA SER A 6 4.95 -1.86 -10.71
C SER A 6 5.09 -3.29 -10.17
N ASP A 7 6.30 -3.77 -9.90
CA ASP A 7 6.57 -5.11 -9.36
C ASP A 7 5.83 -5.33 -8.02
N ARG A 8 5.74 -4.31 -7.17
CA ARG A 8 4.99 -4.37 -5.91
C ARG A 8 3.47 -4.35 -6.11
N LEU A 9 2.98 -3.58 -7.09
CA LEU A 9 1.57 -3.64 -7.51
C LEU A 9 1.18 -5.02 -8.05
N MET A 10 2.17 -5.75 -8.54
CA MET A 10 2.05 -7.09 -9.08
C MET A 10 2.16 -8.19 -8.01
N GLU A 11 2.59 -7.87 -6.80
CA GLU A 11 2.71 -8.84 -5.71
C GLU A 11 1.34 -9.36 -5.26
N SER A 12 1.29 -10.67 -5.01
CA SER A 12 0.15 -11.30 -4.34
C SER A 12 0.24 -11.02 -2.84
N CYS A 13 -0.70 -10.27 -2.28
CA CYS A 13 -0.82 -10.14 -0.83
C CYS A 13 -1.60 -11.33 -0.25
N PRO A 14 -1.00 -12.17 0.63
CA PRO A 14 -1.74 -13.13 1.43
C PRO A 14 -2.46 -12.35 2.55
N GLY A 15 -3.71 -11.96 2.28
CA GLY A 15 -4.50 -11.17 3.22
C GLY A 15 -5.74 -10.63 2.54
N THR A 16 -6.89 -11.14 3.00
CA THR A 16 -8.29 -10.75 2.77
C THR A 16 -8.52 -9.59 1.80
N LEU A 17 -8.98 -9.91 0.59
CA LEU A 17 -9.66 -8.96 -0.29
C LEU A 17 -10.93 -8.48 0.42
N LEU A 18 -10.84 -7.28 1.02
CA LEU A 18 -12.00 -6.61 1.58
C LEU A 18 -12.88 -6.07 0.44
N HIS A 19 -14.18 -6.13 0.66
CA HIS A 19 -15.27 -5.70 -0.22
C HIS A 19 -14.89 -4.71 -1.33
N ALA A 20 -14.92 -5.20 -2.56
CA ALA A 20 -14.94 -4.35 -3.72
C ALA A 20 -16.38 -3.92 -3.98
N VAL A 21 -16.68 -2.64 -3.74
CA VAL A 21 -17.89 -1.97 -4.24
C VAL A 21 -17.50 -1.30 -5.56
N PRO A 22 -18.37 -1.32 -6.60
CA PRO A 22 -18.12 -0.60 -7.84
C PRO A 22 -17.75 0.86 -7.56
N ASN A 23 -16.64 1.31 -8.16
CA ASN A 23 -16.15 2.68 -8.01
C ASN A 23 -16.27 3.42 -9.34
N GLY A 24 -16.56 4.72 -9.29
CA GLY A 24 -16.57 5.62 -10.45
C GLY A 24 -17.93 5.85 -11.12
N SER A 25 -17.94 6.75 -12.11
CA SER A 25 -19.11 7.04 -12.95
C SER A 25 -19.12 6.15 -14.19
N TYR A 26 -20.31 5.89 -14.72
CA TYR A 26 -20.51 5.23 -16.00
C TYR A 26 -21.00 6.25 -17.03
N ASP A 27 -20.24 7.33 -17.19
CA ASP A 27 -20.51 8.33 -18.21
C ASP A 27 -20.04 7.82 -19.58
N PRO A 28 -20.70 8.20 -20.69
CA PRO A 28 -20.33 7.74 -22.03
C PRO A 28 -18.87 7.98 -22.38
N GLY A 29 -18.22 6.97 -22.97
CA GLY A 29 -16.82 7.01 -23.35
C GLY A 29 -15.81 6.76 -22.23
N THR A 30 -16.26 6.70 -20.97
CA THR A 30 -15.42 6.38 -19.81
C THR A 30 -14.83 4.97 -19.94
N GLU A 31 -13.55 4.82 -19.60
CA GLU A 31 -12.91 3.52 -19.48
C GLU A 31 -13.28 2.85 -18.16
N VAL A 32 -13.85 1.65 -18.24
CA VAL A 32 -14.33 0.90 -17.07
C VAL A 32 -13.61 -0.44 -17.01
N ILE A 33 -12.88 -0.65 -15.92
CA ILE A 33 -12.23 -1.92 -15.63
C ILE A 33 -13.29 -2.94 -15.19
N VAL A 34 -13.43 -4.02 -15.96
CA VAL A 34 -14.43 -5.07 -15.72
C VAL A 34 -13.82 -6.39 -15.28
N SER A 35 -12.62 -6.36 -14.70
CA SER A 35 -11.94 -7.58 -14.26
C SER A 35 -11.99 -7.85 -12.76
N PHE A 36 -11.82 -9.13 -12.41
CA PHE A 36 -11.61 -9.61 -11.05
C PHE A 36 -10.12 -9.54 -10.68
N PRO A 37 -9.82 -9.46 -9.37
CA PRO A 37 -8.46 -9.25 -8.89
C PRO A 37 -7.47 -10.37 -9.20
N GLY A 38 -7.96 -11.62 -9.26
CA GLY A 38 -7.10 -12.77 -9.49
C GLY A 38 -5.99 -12.87 -8.46
N VAL A 39 -4.76 -13.04 -8.93
CA VAL A 39 -3.57 -13.15 -8.08
C VAL A 39 -2.94 -11.80 -7.69
N HIS A 40 -3.39 -10.69 -8.28
CA HIS A 40 -2.74 -9.38 -8.15
C HIS A 40 -3.47 -8.45 -7.16
N THR A 41 -3.76 -8.94 -5.96
CA THR A 41 -4.69 -8.29 -5.01
C THR A 41 -4.29 -6.87 -4.58
N PHE A 42 -3.00 -6.51 -4.64
CA PHE A 42 -2.50 -5.20 -4.21
C PHE A 42 -3.03 -4.04 -5.06
N ALA A 43 -2.95 -4.13 -6.39
CA ALA A 43 -3.45 -3.09 -7.30
C ALA A 43 -4.96 -2.84 -7.11
N TRP A 44 -5.72 -3.90 -6.83
CA TRP A 44 -7.16 -3.83 -6.58
C TRP A 44 -7.49 -3.26 -5.21
N ASN A 45 -6.72 -3.62 -4.17
CA ASN A 45 -6.83 -2.99 -2.86
C ASN A 45 -6.59 -1.48 -2.97
N LEU A 46 -5.61 -1.05 -3.76
CA LEU A 46 -5.33 0.36 -3.96
C LEU A 46 -6.48 1.08 -4.70
N LEU A 47 -7.05 0.46 -5.74
CA LEU A 47 -8.23 0.98 -6.43
C LEU A 47 -9.47 1.10 -5.53
N HIS A 48 -9.68 0.14 -4.62
CA HIS A 48 -10.89 0.08 -3.79
C HIS A 48 -10.78 0.84 -2.46
N ARG A 49 -9.61 0.79 -1.81
CA ARG A 49 -9.39 1.48 -0.54
C ARG A 49 -9.19 2.96 -0.77
N SER A 50 -8.39 3.34 -1.76
CA SER A 50 -8.09 4.75 -1.99
C SER A 50 -9.30 5.50 -2.54
N LYS A 51 -9.97 6.29 -1.69
CA LYS A 51 -10.92 7.34 -2.11
C LYS A 51 -10.31 8.39 -3.07
N LEU A 52 -9.00 8.29 -3.31
CA LEU A 52 -8.17 9.22 -4.06
C LEU A 52 -7.99 8.80 -5.53
N VAL A 53 -8.28 7.53 -5.89
CA VAL A 53 -8.32 7.11 -7.29
C VAL A 53 -9.64 7.56 -7.92
N LYS A 54 -9.77 8.88 -8.11
CA LYS A 54 -10.84 9.46 -8.91
C LYS A 54 -10.43 9.38 -10.38
N GLY A 55 -11.31 8.87 -11.24
CA GLY A 55 -11.07 8.78 -12.69
C GLY A 55 -10.73 7.39 -13.21
N ILE A 56 -10.70 6.35 -12.35
CA ILE A 56 -10.71 4.96 -12.78
C ILE A 56 -12.04 4.34 -12.32
N SER A 57 -12.90 4.02 -13.27
CA SER A 57 -14.17 3.34 -13.01
C SER A 57 -13.97 1.84 -13.06
N ALA A 58 -14.62 1.09 -12.17
CA ALA A 58 -14.56 -0.37 -12.15
C ALA A 58 -15.89 -1.01 -11.73
N THR A 59 -16.18 -2.19 -12.28
CA THR A 59 -17.35 -3.02 -11.91
C THR A 59 -16.98 -4.17 -10.97
N CYS A 60 -15.67 -4.37 -10.72
CA CYS A 60 -15.16 -5.41 -9.83
C CYS A 60 -15.94 -5.43 -8.51
N THR A 61 -16.48 -6.61 -8.20
CA THR A 61 -17.21 -6.88 -6.95
C THR A 61 -16.67 -8.16 -6.36
N PHE A 62 -16.28 -8.12 -5.08
CA PHE A 62 -15.74 -9.28 -4.38
C PHE A 62 -16.25 -9.32 -2.94
N ILE A 63 -16.58 -10.54 -2.51
CA ILE A 63 -17.11 -10.83 -1.18
C ILE A 63 -16.35 -12.06 -0.68
N SER A 64 -15.33 -11.87 0.15
CA SER A 64 -14.65 -12.97 0.86
C SER A 64 -14.66 -12.84 2.37
N ASP A 65 -15.32 -11.82 2.90
CA ASP A 65 -15.43 -11.63 4.34
C ASP A 65 -16.70 -12.32 4.84
N GLU A 66 -16.55 -13.25 5.80
CA GLU A 66 -17.64 -13.96 6.46
C GLU A 66 -18.64 -13.02 7.15
N THR A 67 -18.20 -11.81 7.50
CA THR A 67 -19.06 -10.79 8.13
C THR A 67 -19.96 -10.08 7.14
N HIS A 68 -19.75 -10.24 5.83
CA HIS A 68 -20.53 -9.55 4.81
C HIS A 68 -21.90 -10.18 4.59
N PRO A 69 -22.98 -9.38 4.45
CA PRO A 69 -24.32 -9.90 4.19
C PRO A 69 -24.46 -10.73 2.91
N GLY A 70 -23.49 -10.68 2.00
CA GLY A 70 -23.44 -11.46 0.77
C GLY A 70 -22.57 -12.72 0.82
N TYR A 71 -21.85 -12.96 1.92
CA TYR A 71 -21.02 -14.16 2.06
C TYR A 71 -21.91 -15.41 2.09
N GLY A 72 -21.47 -16.48 1.41
CA GLY A 72 -22.20 -17.73 1.29
C GLY A 72 -23.49 -17.65 0.46
N LYS A 73 -23.79 -16.51 -0.16
CA LYS A 73 -24.96 -16.37 -1.04
C LYS A 73 -24.69 -16.92 -2.42
N HIS A 74 -25.62 -17.72 -2.91
CA HIS A 74 -25.55 -18.35 -4.22
C HIS A 74 -26.72 -17.93 -5.09
N ASP A 75 -26.39 -17.51 -6.30
CA ASP A 75 -27.36 -17.11 -7.30
C ASP A 75 -27.49 -18.20 -8.37
N LYS A 76 -28.73 -18.41 -8.82
CA LYS A 76 -29.08 -19.40 -9.82
C LYS A 76 -28.73 -18.87 -11.22
N TYR A 77 -28.06 -19.70 -12.01
CA TYR A 77 -27.69 -19.38 -13.38
C TYR A 77 -27.86 -20.61 -14.27
N GLU A 78 -28.64 -20.47 -15.35
CA GLU A 78 -28.86 -21.52 -16.36
C GLU A 78 -29.23 -22.90 -15.80
N GLY A 79 -30.07 -22.90 -14.76
CA GLY A 79 -30.51 -24.15 -14.11
C GLY A 79 -29.55 -24.69 -13.06
N GLY A 80 -28.35 -24.12 -12.90
CA GLY A 80 -27.35 -24.44 -11.87
C GLY A 80 -26.95 -23.22 -11.03
N CYS A 81 -25.76 -23.29 -10.41
CA CYS A 81 -25.18 -22.18 -9.65
C CYS A 81 -24.04 -21.52 -10.44
N HIS A 82 -23.85 -20.20 -10.31
CA HIS A 82 -22.69 -19.53 -10.93
C HIS A 82 -21.35 -20.17 -10.53
N CYS A 83 -21.22 -20.73 -9.32
CA CYS A 83 -20.02 -21.45 -8.90
C CYS A 83 -19.63 -22.59 -9.85
N ASP A 84 -20.60 -23.31 -10.42
CA ASP A 84 -20.32 -24.42 -11.34
C ASP A 84 -19.69 -23.90 -12.64
N HIS A 85 -20.13 -22.72 -13.09
CA HIS A 85 -19.59 -22.08 -14.28
C HIS A 85 -18.21 -21.44 -14.04
N ILE A 86 -18.03 -20.79 -12.88
CA ILE A 86 -16.82 -20.04 -12.56
C ILE A 86 -15.73 -20.97 -12.04
N TYR A 87 -16.03 -21.77 -11.02
CA TYR A 87 -15.04 -22.58 -10.29
C TYR A 87 -15.06 -24.06 -10.67
N GLY A 88 -16.16 -24.54 -11.25
CA GLY A 88 -16.41 -25.95 -11.54
C GLY A 88 -17.01 -26.73 -10.37
N LYS A 89 -17.21 -26.06 -9.23
CA LYS A 89 -17.84 -26.60 -8.03
C LYS A 89 -18.40 -25.47 -7.19
N ARG A 90 -19.41 -25.78 -6.37
CA ARG A 90 -19.93 -24.87 -5.35
C ARG A 90 -18.84 -24.53 -4.31
N ASP A 91 -18.75 -23.25 -3.96
CA ASP A 91 -17.76 -22.72 -3.00
C ASP A 91 -18.45 -22.10 -1.77
N GLU A 92 -17.79 -22.10 -0.62
CA GLU A 92 -18.38 -21.72 0.67
C GLU A 92 -18.62 -20.21 0.77
N PHE A 93 -17.79 -19.39 0.12
CA PHE A 93 -17.94 -17.93 0.12
C PHE A 93 -19.08 -17.43 -0.80
N GLY A 94 -19.67 -18.31 -1.62
CA GLY A 94 -20.80 -17.95 -2.51
C GLY A 94 -20.40 -17.39 -3.88
N CYS A 95 -21.42 -17.03 -4.68
CA CYS A 95 -21.25 -16.50 -6.04
C CYS A 95 -22.13 -15.29 -6.37
N SER A 96 -22.90 -14.75 -5.42
CA SER A 96 -23.82 -13.65 -5.72
C SER A 96 -23.11 -12.35 -6.13
N TRP A 97 -21.85 -12.17 -5.73
CA TRP A 97 -20.99 -11.08 -6.20
C TRP A 97 -20.84 -11.07 -7.72
N TYR A 98 -20.92 -12.24 -8.38
CA TYR A 98 -20.81 -12.35 -9.83
C TYR A 98 -22.04 -11.76 -10.54
N THR A 99 -23.24 -11.92 -9.96
CA THR A 99 -24.47 -11.30 -10.47
C THR A 99 -24.38 -9.79 -10.45
N ILE A 100 -23.90 -9.22 -9.34
CA ILE A 100 -23.69 -7.78 -9.19
C ILE A 100 -22.68 -7.29 -10.23
N TRP A 101 -21.56 -8.00 -10.41
CA TRP A 101 -20.57 -7.68 -11.43
C TRP A 101 -21.16 -7.70 -12.85
N MET A 102 -21.96 -8.72 -13.20
CA MET A 102 -22.62 -8.81 -14.51
C MET A 102 -23.57 -7.63 -14.75
N GLU A 103 -24.40 -7.30 -13.77
CA GLU A 103 -25.34 -6.17 -13.85
C GLU A 103 -24.61 -4.84 -14.06
N LYS A 104 -23.54 -4.59 -13.31
CA LYS A 104 -22.73 -3.37 -13.43
C LYS A 104 -21.99 -3.29 -14.75
N THR A 105 -21.51 -4.42 -15.24
CA THR A 105 -20.87 -4.52 -16.55
C THR A 105 -21.86 -4.24 -17.68
N ARG A 106 -23.09 -4.75 -17.59
CA ARG A 106 -24.17 -4.39 -18.53
C ARG A 106 -24.51 -2.91 -18.45
N GLN A 107 -24.60 -2.35 -17.24
CA GLN A 107 -24.88 -0.92 -17.04
C GLN A 107 -23.80 -0.05 -17.69
N ALA A 108 -22.52 -0.37 -17.49
CA ALA A 108 -21.41 0.34 -18.14
C ALA A 108 -21.48 0.23 -19.67
N ALA A 109 -21.76 -0.96 -20.19
CA ALA A 109 -21.92 -1.16 -21.63
C ALA A 109 -23.09 -0.36 -22.22
N GLN A 110 -24.25 -0.36 -21.55
CA GLN A 110 -25.44 0.40 -21.94
C GLN A 110 -25.17 1.90 -21.99
N ASN A 111 -24.34 2.38 -21.05
CA ASN A 111 -23.92 3.77 -21.03
C ASN A 111 -22.81 4.10 -22.03
N SER A 112 -22.46 3.19 -22.95
CA SER A 112 -21.40 3.38 -23.95
C SER A 112 -20.02 3.62 -23.33
N CYS A 113 -19.74 3.00 -22.19
CA CYS A 113 -18.39 2.95 -21.64
C CYS A 113 -17.49 2.00 -22.45
N LYS A 114 -16.17 2.20 -22.36
CA LYS A 114 -15.16 1.31 -22.94
C LYS A 114 -14.78 0.27 -21.89
N LEU A 115 -15.20 -0.97 -22.10
CA LEU A 115 -14.91 -2.06 -21.14
C LEU A 115 -13.46 -2.54 -21.32
N ILE A 116 -12.75 -2.70 -20.20
CA ILE A 116 -11.35 -3.13 -20.18
C ILE A 116 -11.20 -4.37 -19.30
N VAL A 117 -10.62 -5.42 -19.87
CA VAL A 117 -10.24 -6.65 -19.15
C VAL A 117 -8.74 -6.62 -18.87
N VAL A 118 -8.37 -6.87 -17.61
CA VAL A 118 -6.98 -6.90 -17.16
C VAL A 118 -6.41 -8.30 -17.30
N THR A 119 -5.25 -8.41 -17.94
CA THR A 119 -4.54 -9.66 -18.27
C THR A 119 -3.18 -9.71 -17.57
N THR A 120 -2.58 -10.89 -17.46
CA THR A 120 -1.18 -11.03 -17.02
C THR A 120 -0.21 -10.43 -18.04
N ARG A 121 1.07 -10.35 -17.68
CA ARG A 121 2.13 -9.78 -18.55
C ARG A 121 2.24 -10.44 -19.91
N ASP A 122 2.02 -11.76 -19.98
CA ASP A 122 2.04 -12.53 -21.23
C ASP A 122 0.71 -12.48 -22.01
N GLY A 123 -0.26 -11.69 -21.54
CA GLY A 123 -1.59 -11.57 -22.13
C GLY A 123 -2.54 -12.71 -21.76
N SER A 124 -2.13 -13.64 -20.91
CA SER A 124 -3.00 -14.71 -20.42
C SER A 124 -3.97 -14.22 -19.33
N LEU A 125 -4.96 -15.06 -18.99
CA LEU A 125 -5.90 -14.77 -17.92
C LEU A 125 -5.43 -15.42 -16.62
N PRO A 126 -5.34 -14.67 -15.51
CA PRO A 126 -4.68 -15.14 -14.29
C PRO A 126 -5.49 -16.20 -13.52
N GLY A 127 -6.74 -16.48 -13.89
CA GLY A 127 -7.55 -17.43 -13.14
C GLY A 127 -8.91 -17.75 -13.76
N LYS A 128 -9.59 -18.71 -13.13
CA LYS A 128 -10.91 -19.19 -13.55
C LYS A 128 -11.99 -18.08 -13.54
N GLY A 129 -11.88 -17.14 -12.60
CA GLY A 129 -12.75 -15.96 -12.51
C GLY A 129 -12.66 -15.10 -13.79
N GLN A 130 -11.45 -14.75 -14.21
CA GLN A 130 -11.21 -13.94 -15.41
C GLN A 130 -11.63 -14.66 -16.69
N ASN A 131 -11.44 -15.98 -16.75
CA ASN A 131 -11.98 -16.78 -17.84
C ASN A 131 -13.52 -16.72 -17.90
N ALA A 132 -14.20 -16.70 -16.75
CA ALA A 132 -15.65 -16.54 -16.70
C ALA A 132 -16.10 -15.12 -17.12
N GLU A 133 -15.32 -14.07 -16.83
CA GLU A 133 -15.61 -12.71 -17.31
C GLU A 133 -15.64 -12.64 -18.83
N ILE A 134 -14.57 -13.13 -19.49
CA ILE A 134 -14.47 -13.08 -20.95
C ILE A 134 -15.61 -13.88 -21.59
N ARG A 135 -15.91 -15.08 -21.09
CA ARG A 135 -17.03 -15.89 -21.61
C ARG A 135 -18.36 -15.14 -21.50
N PHE A 136 -18.59 -14.43 -20.41
CA PHE A 136 -19.78 -13.61 -20.25
C PHE A 136 -19.82 -12.45 -21.27
N LEU A 137 -18.73 -11.69 -21.40
CA LEU A 137 -18.64 -10.55 -22.32
C LEU A 137 -18.86 -11.00 -23.78
N GLU A 138 -18.21 -12.08 -24.20
CA GLU A 138 -18.34 -12.63 -25.55
C GLU A 138 -19.75 -13.13 -25.84
N ARG A 139 -20.34 -13.85 -24.89
CA ARG A 139 -21.70 -14.38 -25.00
C ARG A 139 -22.74 -13.26 -25.13
N GLU A 140 -22.59 -12.19 -24.37
CA GLU A 140 -23.49 -11.03 -24.41
C GLU A 140 -23.17 -10.09 -25.60
N GLY A 141 -22.14 -10.39 -26.39
CA GLY A 141 -21.72 -9.57 -27.53
C GLY A 141 -21.16 -8.20 -27.12
N LEU A 142 -20.66 -8.07 -25.89
CA LEU A 142 -20.12 -6.82 -25.36
C LEU A 142 -18.70 -6.60 -25.88
N ARG A 143 -18.44 -5.41 -26.40
CA ARG A 143 -17.09 -5.03 -26.87
C ARG A 143 -16.20 -4.66 -25.69
N TYR A 144 -14.99 -5.21 -25.67
CA TYR A 144 -13.98 -4.93 -24.66
C TYR A 144 -12.59 -4.85 -25.29
N SER A 145 -11.64 -4.24 -24.58
CA SER A 145 -10.22 -4.27 -24.90
C SER A 145 -9.44 -4.94 -23.78
N LEU A 146 -8.26 -5.47 -24.13
CA LEU A 146 -7.33 -6.04 -23.16
C LEU A 146 -6.34 -4.97 -22.70
N MET A 147 -6.01 -5.00 -21.41
CA MET A 147 -4.94 -4.22 -20.80
C MET A 147 -4.08 -5.18 -20.00
N ASN A 148 -2.76 -5.12 -20.16
CA ASN A 148 -1.89 -5.92 -19.30
C ASN A 148 -1.82 -5.29 -17.89
N ILE A 149 -1.52 -6.10 -16.91
CA ILE A 149 -1.46 -5.70 -15.50
C ILE A 149 -0.36 -4.66 -15.22
N GLU A 150 0.73 -4.60 -16.01
CA GLU A 150 1.77 -3.56 -15.89
C GLU A 150 1.23 -2.17 -16.32
N ASP A 151 0.45 -2.12 -17.40
CA ASP A 151 -0.23 -0.92 -17.88
C ASP A 151 -1.32 -0.47 -16.90
N PHE A 152 -2.07 -1.42 -16.34
CA PHE A 152 -3.08 -1.12 -15.32
C PHE A 152 -2.43 -0.53 -14.05
N ALA A 153 -1.34 -1.16 -13.58
CA ALA A 153 -0.54 -0.66 -12.46
C ALA A 153 0.02 0.74 -12.76
N SER A 154 0.56 0.97 -13.96
CA SER A 154 1.08 2.27 -14.38
C SER A 154 0.00 3.36 -14.38
N LYS A 155 -1.21 3.03 -14.86
CA LYS A 155 -2.36 3.94 -14.84
C LYS A 155 -2.80 4.29 -13.41
N LEU A 156 -2.81 3.32 -12.50
CA LEU A 156 -3.07 3.56 -11.07
C LEU A 156 -2.02 4.49 -10.45
N ILE A 157 -0.73 4.23 -10.71
CA ILE A 157 0.37 5.07 -10.24
C ILE A 157 0.21 6.49 -10.77
N GLU A 158 -0.09 6.68 -12.05
CA GLU A 158 -0.24 8.01 -12.64
C GLU A 158 -1.36 8.81 -11.96
N VAL A 159 -2.53 8.20 -11.76
CA VAL A 159 -3.65 8.84 -11.05
C VAL A 159 -3.26 9.19 -9.61
N LEU A 160 -2.59 8.28 -8.92
CA LEU A 160 -2.19 8.48 -7.52
C LEU A 160 -1.10 9.54 -7.40
N LEU A 161 -0.04 9.50 -8.18
CA LEU A 161 1.01 10.53 -8.20
C LEU A 161 0.44 11.89 -8.66
N GLY A 162 -0.56 11.87 -9.52
CA GLY A 162 -1.31 13.05 -9.94
C GLY A 162 -2.21 13.63 -8.83
N HIS A 163 -2.52 12.88 -7.77
CA HIS A 163 -3.39 13.34 -6.69
C HIS A 163 -2.70 14.39 -5.80
N GLU A 164 -3.44 15.41 -5.37
CA GLU A 164 -2.92 16.52 -4.56
C GLU A 164 -2.25 16.02 -3.27
N GLU A 165 -2.86 15.03 -2.61
CA GLU A 165 -2.33 14.44 -1.37
C GLU A 165 -0.96 13.79 -1.58
N THR A 166 -0.78 13.04 -2.67
CA THR A 166 0.51 12.43 -3.01
C THR A 166 1.56 13.49 -3.32
N ARG A 167 1.18 14.56 -4.03
CA ARG A 167 2.09 15.69 -4.28
C ARG A 167 2.53 16.35 -2.98
N LYS A 168 1.65 16.47 -1.97
CA LYS A 168 2.02 16.99 -0.64
C LYS A 168 2.99 16.06 0.08
N ILE A 169 2.77 14.74 0.02
CA ILE A 169 3.69 13.75 0.61
C ILE A 169 5.08 13.82 -0.04
N LEU A 170 5.12 13.98 -1.37
CA LEU A 170 6.36 14.04 -2.14
C LEU A 170 7.04 15.42 -2.12
N GLU A 171 6.32 16.47 -1.69
CA GLU A 171 6.87 17.82 -1.59
C GLU A 171 8.12 17.81 -0.70
N VAL A 172 9.24 18.27 -1.26
CA VAL A 172 10.46 18.52 -0.51
C VAL A 172 10.23 19.78 0.31
N ASN A 173 10.00 19.61 1.60
CA ASN A 173 9.81 20.71 2.52
C ASN A 173 10.36 20.37 3.92
N PRO A 174 11.66 20.65 4.15
CA PRO A 174 12.32 20.29 5.41
C PRO A 174 11.79 21.08 6.61
N GLU A 175 11.09 22.20 6.40
CA GLU A 175 10.55 23.03 7.48
C GLU A 175 9.11 22.63 7.90
N LYS A 176 8.45 21.74 7.15
CA LYS A 176 7.04 21.35 7.36
C LYS A 176 6.82 20.08 8.20
N SER A 177 7.86 19.38 8.66
CA SER A 177 7.62 18.33 9.68
C SER A 177 7.15 19.03 10.94
N HIS A 178 5.97 18.66 11.45
CA HIS A 178 5.49 19.26 12.69
C HIS A 178 6.53 18.99 13.77
N ARG A 179 6.80 19.99 14.62
CA ARG A 179 7.62 19.79 15.82
C ARG A 179 6.78 19.01 16.83
N ILE A 180 6.65 17.71 16.60
CA ILE A 180 5.97 16.76 17.48
C ILE A 180 6.98 15.85 18.16
N SER A 181 6.74 15.56 19.44
CA SER A 181 7.38 14.40 20.08
C SER A 181 6.70 13.15 19.59
N PHE A 182 7.48 12.20 19.09
CA PHE A 182 7.02 10.90 18.65
C PHE A 182 8.14 9.89 18.85
N TYR A 183 7.86 8.77 19.51
CA TYR A 183 8.88 7.78 19.91
C TYR A 183 8.76 6.46 19.11
N GLY A 184 8.18 6.54 17.92
CA GLY A 184 7.77 5.37 17.15
C GLY A 184 6.40 4.83 17.57
N SER A 185 5.99 3.75 16.92
CA SER A 185 4.79 2.99 17.28
C SER A 185 4.92 2.34 18.65
N SER A 186 3.79 1.97 19.26
CA SER A 186 3.77 1.18 20.48
C SER A 186 4.27 -0.25 20.22
N ASP A 187 4.66 -0.95 21.28
CA ASP A 187 5.25 -2.29 21.16
C ASP A 187 4.25 -3.29 20.55
N GLU A 188 2.95 -3.13 20.85
CA GLU A 188 1.87 -3.95 20.32
C GLU A 188 1.63 -3.75 18.82
N ALA A 189 2.15 -2.65 18.25
CA ALA A 189 2.07 -2.42 16.83
C ALA A 189 3.06 -3.30 16.04
N PHE A 190 4.10 -3.84 16.69
CA PHE A 190 5.08 -4.70 16.03
C PHE A 190 4.63 -6.17 16.10
N SER A 191 4.47 -6.79 14.92
CA SER A 191 4.07 -8.19 14.78
C SER A 191 4.70 -8.83 13.55
N GLU A 192 4.71 -10.17 13.54
CA GLU A 192 5.34 -10.96 12.48
C GLU A 192 4.75 -10.63 11.10
N GLY A 193 5.62 -10.39 10.13
CA GLY A 193 5.24 -10.08 8.75
C GLY A 193 4.71 -8.66 8.52
N ARG A 194 4.39 -7.90 9.57
CA ARG A 194 3.94 -6.50 9.44
C ARG A 194 5.07 -5.59 8.99
N VAL A 195 4.75 -4.60 8.16
CA VAL A 195 5.74 -3.63 7.68
C VAL A 195 6.05 -2.59 8.76
N ALA A 196 7.34 -2.36 9.01
CA ALA A 196 7.82 -1.32 9.92
C ALA A 196 8.75 -0.36 9.17
N ILE A 197 8.35 0.93 9.09
CA ILE A 197 9.21 1.98 8.54
C ILE A 197 10.27 2.33 9.58
N VAL A 198 11.54 2.08 9.27
CA VAL A 198 12.66 2.25 10.21
C VAL A 198 13.62 3.37 9.83
N SER A 199 13.26 4.24 8.89
CA SER A 199 14.08 5.37 8.49
C SER A 199 13.59 6.72 9.00
N PHE A 200 14.48 7.72 9.03
CA PHE A 200 14.17 9.09 9.41
C PHE A 200 13.53 9.92 8.29
N PRO A 201 12.85 11.02 8.66
CA PRO A 201 12.03 11.84 7.78
C PRO A 201 12.68 12.41 6.52
N GLY A 202 14.00 12.65 6.58
CA GLY A 202 14.68 13.41 5.53
C GLY A 202 13.97 14.73 5.26
N VAL A 203 13.72 15.04 3.98
CA VAL A 203 13.17 16.32 3.53
C VAL A 203 11.65 16.33 3.28
N HIS A 204 10.96 15.20 3.51
CA HIS A 204 9.55 15.03 3.12
C HIS A 204 8.58 15.18 4.30
N GLY A 205 8.69 16.30 5.04
CA GLY A 205 8.07 16.46 6.36
C GLY A 205 6.56 16.15 6.45
N TYR A 206 5.80 16.45 5.39
CA TYR A 206 4.36 16.15 5.34
C TYR A 206 4.06 14.64 5.38
N GLY A 207 4.75 13.84 4.55
CA GLY A 207 4.57 12.38 4.53
C GLY A 207 4.86 11.74 5.88
N TRP A 208 5.84 12.27 6.59
CA TRP A 208 6.21 11.75 7.91
C TRP A 208 5.24 12.15 9.01
N ASN A 209 4.65 13.36 8.95
CA ASN A 209 3.53 13.71 9.82
C ASN A 209 2.37 12.72 9.62
N LYS A 210 2.04 12.39 8.36
CA LYS A 210 1.03 11.37 8.05
C LYS A 210 1.37 9.99 8.61
N LEU A 211 2.63 9.56 8.50
CA LEU A 211 3.06 8.29 9.13
C LEU A 211 2.82 8.30 10.64
N THR A 212 3.07 9.42 11.32
CA THR A 212 2.82 9.52 12.76
C THR A 212 1.34 9.50 13.11
N GLU A 213 0.47 10.06 12.26
CA GLU A 213 -0.99 10.02 12.41
C GLU A 213 -1.50 8.57 12.25
N VAL A 214 -1.11 7.91 11.14
CA VAL A 214 -1.45 6.50 10.85
C VAL A 214 -1.00 5.59 11.99
N SER A 215 0.25 5.77 12.47
CA SER A 215 0.77 4.99 13.58
C SER A 215 0.02 5.24 14.90
N ARG A 216 -0.46 6.46 15.17
CA ARG A 216 -1.21 6.79 16.40
C ARG A 216 -2.64 6.25 16.34
N ALA A 217 -3.24 6.25 15.17
CA ALA A 217 -4.56 5.67 14.94
C ALA A 217 -4.54 4.12 15.03
N GLN A 218 -3.36 3.51 15.18
CA GLN A 218 -3.15 2.05 15.14
C GLN A 218 -3.69 1.42 13.85
N GLU A 219 -3.72 2.20 12.75
CA GLU A 219 -4.14 1.71 11.45
C GLU A 219 -3.23 0.55 11.00
N VAL A 220 -3.87 -0.52 10.55
CA VAL A 220 -3.42 -1.90 10.79
C VAL A 220 -2.19 -2.31 9.95
N SER A 221 -1.79 -1.53 8.94
CA SER A 221 -0.79 -1.95 7.95
C SER A 221 0.62 -1.39 8.14
N LEU A 222 0.83 -0.27 8.85
CA LEU A 222 2.16 0.34 8.99
C LEU A 222 2.54 0.67 10.44
N ALA A 223 3.60 0.01 10.93
CA ALA A 223 4.31 0.42 12.13
C ALA A 223 5.54 1.28 11.76
N THR A 224 6.16 1.93 12.74
CA THR A 224 7.40 2.67 12.54
C THR A 224 8.26 2.74 13.80
N SER A 225 9.58 2.66 13.63
CA SER A 225 10.53 2.96 14.70
C SER A 225 11.02 4.41 14.68
N CYS A 226 10.52 5.23 13.73
CA CYS A 226 10.96 6.60 13.54
C CYS A 226 10.67 7.44 14.79
N VAL A 227 11.67 8.19 15.25
CA VAL A 227 11.60 9.05 16.44
C VAL A 227 11.76 10.50 16.03
N PHE A 228 10.89 11.36 16.56
CA PHE A 228 10.95 12.82 16.42
C PHE A 228 11.00 13.43 17.83
N LEU A 229 12.01 14.27 18.07
CA LEU A 229 12.07 15.13 19.25
C LEU A 229 11.88 16.57 18.79
N PRO A 230 10.86 17.29 19.29
CA PRO A 230 10.35 18.51 18.67
C PRO A 230 11.22 19.74 18.93
N ASP A 231 11.68 19.94 20.17
CA ASP A 231 12.47 21.08 20.62
C ASP A 231 13.02 20.90 22.06
N GLU A 232 13.65 21.96 22.58
CA GLU A 232 14.26 22.11 23.91
C GLU A 232 13.33 21.81 25.09
N LYS A 233 12.00 21.82 24.89
CA LYS A 233 11.05 21.49 25.96
C LYS A 233 10.93 19.99 26.18
N ASN A 234 11.39 19.16 25.23
CA ASN A 234 11.38 17.72 25.38
C ASN A 234 12.48 17.29 26.39
N PRO A 235 12.16 16.42 27.37
CA PRO A 235 13.12 16.02 28.39
C PRO A 235 14.36 15.28 27.85
N ASP A 236 14.28 14.71 26.65
CA ASP A 236 15.40 14.04 25.98
C ASP A 236 16.22 14.99 25.07
N TYR A 237 15.84 16.27 24.94
CA TYR A 237 16.59 17.25 24.15
C TYR A 237 17.95 17.53 24.80
N GLY A 238 19.00 17.56 23.98
CA GLY A 238 20.37 17.82 24.43
C GLY A 238 21.03 16.65 25.15
N ILE A 239 20.32 15.52 25.32
CA ILE A 239 20.89 14.30 25.91
C ILE A 239 21.75 13.58 24.87
N HIS A 240 23.00 13.33 25.24
CA HIS A 240 23.98 12.58 24.45
C HIS A 240 24.20 11.19 25.05
N ASP A 241 23.88 10.16 24.28
CA ASP A 241 24.12 8.76 24.61
C ASP A 241 25.38 8.23 23.91
N GLN A 242 26.05 7.26 24.55
CA GLN A 242 27.22 6.53 24.05
C GLN A 242 27.12 5.05 24.44
N ASP A 243 27.59 4.15 23.59
CA ASP A 243 27.49 2.70 23.84
C ASP A 243 28.57 2.18 24.82
N GLU A 244 29.77 2.77 24.83
CA GLU A 244 30.96 2.41 25.63
C GLU A 244 31.97 3.60 25.59
N PRO A 245 33.12 3.66 26.32
CA PRO A 245 33.91 4.90 26.38
C PRO A 245 34.35 5.37 24.98
N GLY A 246 33.76 6.46 24.53
CA GLY A 246 33.87 6.95 23.16
C GLY A 246 32.96 8.15 22.92
N PRO A 247 33.04 8.79 21.74
CA PRO A 247 32.17 9.90 21.40
C PRO A 247 30.70 9.46 21.30
N CYS A 248 29.78 10.36 21.66
CA CYS A 248 28.34 10.10 21.53
C CYS A 248 27.91 9.86 20.07
N HIS A 249 26.71 9.30 19.86
CA HIS A 249 26.23 8.95 18.52
C HIS A 249 26.18 10.13 17.54
N CYS A 250 26.15 11.39 18.00
CA CYS A 250 26.23 12.56 17.11
C CYS A 250 27.46 12.52 16.20
N TYR A 251 28.62 12.06 16.68
CA TYR A 251 29.83 11.98 15.86
C TYR A 251 29.70 10.95 14.74
N HIS A 252 29.02 9.84 15.02
CA HIS A 252 28.75 8.81 14.02
C HIS A 252 27.77 9.27 12.93
N LEU A 253 26.77 10.06 13.35
CA LEU A 253 25.66 10.50 12.51
C LEU A 253 25.99 11.78 11.73
N TYR A 254 26.76 12.68 12.33
CA TYR A 254 26.96 14.05 11.84
C TYR A 254 28.42 14.52 11.85
N GLY A 255 29.35 13.72 12.38
CA GLY A 255 30.76 14.10 12.52
C GLY A 255 31.09 15.00 13.72
N GLU A 256 30.08 15.55 14.40
CA GLU A 256 30.24 16.43 15.56
C GLU A 256 29.05 16.33 16.52
N ALA A 257 29.26 16.72 17.79
CA ALA A 257 28.18 16.84 18.77
C ALA A 257 27.19 17.94 18.37
N LYS A 258 25.89 17.62 18.41
CA LYS A 258 24.81 18.57 18.08
C LYS A 258 24.08 19.01 19.34
N ALA A 259 23.69 20.29 19.41
CA ALA A 259 23.02 20.87 20.57
C ALA A 259 21.73 20.15 20.98
N TRP A 260 21.05 19.50 20.03
CA TRP A 260 19.82 18.73 20.28
C TRP A 260 20.06 17.31 20.82
N GLY A 261 21.31 16.87 20.99
CA GLY A 261 21.63 15.53 21.50
C GLY A 261 21.44 14.41 20.48
N CYS A 262 21.70 13.18 20.93
CA CYS A 262 21.52 11.95 20.14
C CYS A 262 20.68 10.88 20.83
N ARG A 263 20.02 11.19 21.95
CA ARG A 263 19.12 10.28 22.66
C ARG A 263 18.03 9.66 21.78
N TRP A 264 17.50 10.44 20.84
CA TRP A 264 16.53 9.96 19.85
C TRP A 264 17.05 8.78 19.03
N TYR A 265 18.35 8.73 18.74
CA TYR A 265 18.95 7.64 17.99
C TYR A 265 18.99 6.36 18.80
N THR A 266 19.31 6.44 20.09
CA THR A 266 19.23 5.31 21.02
C THR A 266 17.82 4.76 21.13
N ILE A 267 16.82 5.64 21.21
CA ILE A 267 15.41 5.22 21.25
C ILE A 267 15.04 4.55 19.93
N TRP A 268 15.42 5.14 18.79
CA TRP A 268 15.22 4.54 17.47
C TRP A 268 15.87 3.15 17.34
N MET A 269 17.12 2.98 17.80
CA MET A 269 17.81 1.68 17.80
C MET A 269 17.02 0.65 18.61
N LYS A 270 16.54 1.02 19.81
CA LYS A 270 15.71 0.15 20.66
C LYS A 270 14.41 -0.24 19.97
N GLN A 271 13.68 0.72 19.40
CA GLN A 271 12.42 0.46 18.68
C GLN A 271 12.64 -0.42 17.45
N THR A 272 13.73 -0.19 16.71
CA THR A 272 14.11 -0.99 15.54
C THR A 272 14.47 -2.42 15.95
N CYS A 273 15.18 -2.62 17.07
CA CYS A 273 15.41 -3.95 17.63
C CYS A 273 14.10 -4.65 17.99
N LYS A 274 13.14 -3.95 18.62
CA LYS A 274 11.83 -4.53 18.94
C LYS A 274 11.08 -4.96 17.68
N ALA A 275 11.01 -4.09 16.67
CA ALA A 275 10.36 -4.42 15.39
C ALA A 275 11.01 -5.65 14.73
N SER A 276 12.33 -5.71 14.72
CA SER A 276 13.09 -6.87 14.19
C SER A 276 12.79 -8.15 14.97
N LEU A 277 12.85 -8.10 16.30
CA LEU A 277 12.57 -9.25 17.19
C LEU A 277 11.12 -9.73 17.09
N ALA A 278 10.18 -8.83 16.83
CA ALA A 278 8.78 -9.16 16.57
C ALA A 278 8.54 -9.76 15.18
N GLY A 279 9.58 -9.87 14.33
CA GLY A 279 9.46 -10.44 12.98
C GLY A 279 8.87 -9.47 11.95
N CYS A 280 8.92 -8.16 12.19
CA CYS A 280 8.46 -7.17 11.21
C CYS A 280 9.34 -7.16 9.95
N LYS A 281 8.74 -6.83 8.81
CA LYS A 281 9.46 -6.49 7.57
C LYS A 281 9.97 -5.06 7.68
N LEU A 282 11.27 -4.90 7.92
CA LEU A 282 11.89 -3.58 8.10
C LEU A 282 12.07 -2.89 6.74
N VAL A 283 11.61 -1.64 6.65
CA VAL A 283 11.65 -0.86 5.42
C VAL A 283 12.37 0.47 5.65
N VAL A 284 13.36 0.75 4.79
CA VAL A 284 14.09 2.01 4.74
C VAL A 284 13.59 2.83 3.55
N VAL A 285 13.12 4.05 3.80
CA VAL A 285 12.72 4.98 2.74
C VAL A 285 13.95 5.68 2.18
N THR A 286 14.16 5.59 0.87
CA THR A 286 15.28 6.20 0.14
C THR A 286 14.79 7.28 -0.81
N LYS A 287 15.71 8.06 -1.36
CA LYS A 287 15.38 8.91 -2.51
C LYS A 287 15.01 8.05 -3.73
N ASP A 288 14.40 8.67 -4.73
CA ASP A 288 13.94 7.98 -5.95
C ASP A 288 15.09 7.37 -6.79
N ASP A 289 16.31 7.91 -6.66
CA ASP A 289 17.52 7.35 -7.25
C ASP A 289 18.14 6.20 -6.43
N GLY A 290 17.51 5.83 -5.31
CA GLY A 290 17.97 4.80 -4.38
C GLY A 290 19.08 5.24 -3.43
N SER A 291 19.52 6.50 -3.51
CA SER A 291 20.51 7.06 -2.59
C SER A 291 19.91 7.35 -1.21
N LEU A 292 20.77 7.33 -0.19
CA LEU A 292 20.42 7.61 1.19
C LEU A 292 20.79 9.06 1.55
N GLY A 293 20.03 9.67 2.44
CA GLY A 293 20.49 10.84 3.19
C GLY A 293 21.54 10.46 4.23
N HIS A 294 22.30 11.44 4.73
CA HIS A 294 23.38 11.19 5.71
C HIS A 294 22.87 10.47 6.98
N SER A 295 21.71 10.87 7.52
CA SER A 295 21.11 10.18 8.67
C SER A 295 20.69 8.74 8.34
N GLN A 296 20.19 8.52 7.13
CA GLN A 296 19.74 7.21 6.65
C GLN A 296 20.90 6.24 6.40
N GLU A 297 22.07 6.76 6.02
CA GLU A 297 23.29 5.94 5.97
C GLU A 297 23.67 5.39 7.35
N GLY A 298 23.51 6.20 8.41
CA GLY A 298 23.71 5.77 9.79
C GLY A 298 22.72 4.68 10.22
N GLU A 299 21.44 4.82 9.88
CA GLU A 299 20.41 3.80 10.14
C GLU A 299 20.75 2.47 9.45
N VAL A 300 21.06 2.52 8.15
CA VAL A 300 21.38 1.33 7.36
C VAL A 300 22.65 0.65 7.87
N ARG A 301 23.64 1.42 8.33
CA ARG A 301 24.85 0.86 8.95
C ARG A 301 24.52 0.10 10.23
N PHE A 302 23.62 0.62 11.07
CA PHE A 302 23.14 -0.08 12.25
C PHE A 302 22.37 -1.37 11.90
N LEU A 303 21.45 -1.31 10.94
CA LEU A 303 20.70 -2.49 10.49
C LEU A 303 21.66 -3.59 10.00
N LYS A 304 22.67 -3.20 9.20
CA LYS A 304 23.71 -4.12 8.72
C LYS A 304 24.57 -4.68 9.85
N SER A 305 24.98 -3.87 10.83
CA SER A 305 25.82 -4.35 11.94
C SER A 305 25.10 -5.35 12.84
N LYS A 306 23.75 -5.25 12.92
CA LYS A 306 22.89 -6.21 13.61
C LYS A 306 22.42 -7.37 12.75
N ALA A 307 22.83 -7.41 11.48
CA ALA A 307 22.35 -8.36 10.48
C ALA A 307 20.82 -8.42 10.35
N PHE A 308 20.15 -7.27 10.53
CA PHE A 308 18.70 -7.16 10.37
C PHE A 308 18.34 -7.09 8.87
N PRO A 309 17.55 -8.04 8.35
CA PRO A 309 17.03 -7.96 6.99
C PRO A 309 16.17 -6.72 6.83
N HIS A 310 16.37 -5.99 5.73
CA HIS A 310 15.58 -4.80 5.43
C HIS A 310 15.44 -4.60 3.93
N GLU A 311 14.33 -4.01 3.55
CA GLU A 311 14.03 -3.59 2.18
C GLU A 311 14.22 -2.08 2.04
N ARG A 312 14.37 -1.64 0.80
CA ARG A 312 14.47 -0.22 0.44
C ARG A 312 13.33 0.15 -0.47
N VAL A 313 12.61 1.20 -0.10
CA VAL A 313 11.51 1.76 -0.89
C VAL A 313 11.78 3.21 -1.21
N SER A 314 11.36 3.70 -2.37
CA SER A 314 11.45 5.11 -2.73
C SER A 314 10.45 5.97 -1.95
N THR A 315 10.62 7.30 -1.97
CA THR A 315 9.62 8.21 -1.41
C THR A 315 8.26 8.05 -2.10
N ALA A 316 8.24 7.76 -3.40
CA ALA A 316 7.00 7.46 -4.13
C ALA A 316 6.30 6.18 -3.62
N GLU A 317 7.05 5.11 -3.37
CA GLU A 317 6.52 3.87 -2.77
C GLU A 317 6.01 4.12 -1.36
N PHE A 318 6.75 4.89 -0.56
CA PHE A 318 6.34 5.30 0.78
C PHE A 318 5.02 6.09 0.75
N ALA A 319 4.86 7.02 -0.20
CA ALA A 319 3.61 7.76 -0.36
C ALA A 319 2.42 6.83 -0.63
N LEU A 320 2.58 5.87 -1.56
CA LEU A 320 1.53 4.89 -1.86
C LEU A 320 1.18 4.03 -0.63
N MET A 321 2.18 3.61 0.14
CA MET A 321 1.95 2.86 1.39
C MET A 321 1.13 3.66 2.40
N LEU A 322 1.39 4.96 2.56
CA LEU A 322 0.61 5.83 3.46
C LEU A 322 -0.84 5.97 3.00
N LEU A 323 -1.07 6.11 1.69
CA LEU A 323 -2.42 6.24 1.14
C LEU A 323 -3.24 4.97 1.28
N GLU A 324 -2.60 3.79 1.24
CA GLU A 324 -3.26 2.51 1.49
C GLU A 324 -3.79 2.40 2.94
N CYS A 325 -3.16 3.10 3.90
CA CYS A 325 -3.53 3.02 5.32
C CYS A 325 -4.72 3.92 5.71
N GLN A 326 -4.84 5.08 5.06
CA GLN A 326 -5.82 6.12 5.42
C GLN A 326 -7.27 5.78 5.00
N CYS A 327 -7.58 4.52 4.73
CA CYS A 327 -8.79 4.09 4.04
C CYS A 327 -9.50 2.94 4.76
#